data_AF-A0A6N9PUN1-F1
#
_entry.id   AF-A0A6N9PUN1-F1
#
_cell.length_a   1.000
_cell.length_b   1.000
_cell.length_c   1.000
_cell.angle_alpha   90.00
_cell.angle_beta   90.00
_cell.angle_gamma   90.00
#
_symmetry.space_group_name_H-M   'P 1'
#
loop_
_entity.id
_entity.type
_entity.pdbx_description
1 polymer ?
#
loop_
_entity_poly.entity_id
_entity_poly.type
_entity_poly.pdbx_seq_one_letter_code
_entity_poly.pdbx_strand_id
1 'polypeptide(L)' 'MTEQLFSVGIQHIKTGERINLEVWAKNVNEATMGLEGVISWNTQYRWTGSGPVYRNNEIVTREVPA' A
#
# COMPACT_ATOMS: atom_id res chain seq x y z
N MET A 1 -15.73 7.50 8.81
CA MET A 1 -14.74 6.41 9.03
C MET A 1 -13.35 7.00 8.91
N THR A 2 -12.38 6.58 9.73
CA THR A 2 -10.99 7.08 9.62
C THR A 2 -10.15 6.07 8.85
N GLU A 3 -9.40 6.55 7.85
CA GLU A 3 -8.41 5.79 7.11
C GLU A 3 -7.00 6.34 7.37
N GLN A 4 -6.00 5.49 7.16
CA GLN A 4 -4.59 5.83 7.18
C GLN A 4 -4.04 5.72 5.75
N LEU A 5 -3.05 6.55 5.43
CA LEU A 5 -2.29 6.41 4.19
C LEU A 5 -1.22 5.34 4.38
N PHE A 6 -1.18 4.35 3.50
CA PHE A 6 -0.19 3.30 3.46
C PHE A 6 0.68 3.41 2.21
N SER A 7 1.97 3.10 2.36
CA SER A 7 2.85 2.81 1.23
C SER A 7 2.95 1.29 1.08
N VAL A 8 2.64 0.80 -0.13
CA VAL A 8 2.75 -0.61 -0.50
C VAL A 8 3.82 -0.72 -1.58
N GLY A 9 4.89 -1.45 -1.27
CA GLY A 9 6.02 -1.65 -2.16
C GLY A 9 5.92 -2.96 -2.93
N ILE A 10 6.08 -2.90 -4.24
CA ILE A 10 6.30 -4.06 -5.10
C ILE A 10 7.62 -3.94 -5.85
N GLN A 11 8.16 -5.08 -6.27
CA GLN A 11 9.39 -5.12 -7.05
C GLN A 11 9.26 -6.08 -8.23
N HIS A 12 9.62 -5.63 -9.42
CA HIS A 12 9.71 -6.50 -10.59
C HIS A 12 10.86 -7.50 -10.42
N ILE A 13 10.58 -8.79 -10.55
CA ILE A 13 11.49 -9.88 -10.21
C ILE A 13 12.71 -9.91 -11.14
N LYS A 14 12.53 -9.64 -12.45
CA LYS A 14 13.62 -9.72 -13.43
C LYS A 14 14.54 -8.50 -13.41
N THR A 15 13.98 -7.30 -13.26
CA THR A 15 14.75 -6.04 -13.39
C THR A 15 15.15 -5.46 -12.05
N GLY A 16 14.51 -5.87 -10.95
CA GLY A 16 14.72 -5.31 -9.63
C GLY A 16 14.08 -3.94 -9.42
N GLU A 17 13.37 -3.39 -10.42
CA GLU A 17 12.70 -2.10 -10.33
C GLU A 17 11.64 -2.12 -9.23
N ARG A 18 11.63 -1.07 -8.39
CA ARG A 18 10.71 -0.94 -7.27
C ARG A 18 9.66 0.12 -7.56
N ILE A 19 8.42 -0.21 -7.26
CA ILE A 19 7.28 0.70 -7.33
C ILE A 19 6.68 0.79 -5.94
N ASN A 20 6.48 2.00 -5.44
CA ASN A 20 5.77 2.25 -4.19
C ASN A 20 4.46 2.93 -4.51
N LEU A 21 3.36 2.36 -4.03
CA LEU A 21 2.01 2.86 -4.24
C LEU A 21 1.48 3.41 -2.92
N GLU A 22 0.91 4.61 -2.96
CA GLU A 22 0.20 5.18 -1.81
C GLU A 22 -1.29 4.82 -1.89
N VAL A 23 -1.82 4.20 -0.84
CA VAL A 23 -3.19 3.70 -0.78
C VAL A 23 -3.82 4.10 0.55
N TRP A 24 -5.04 4.61 0.51
CA TRP A 24 -5.84 4.85 1.71
C TRP A 24 -6.59 3.58 2.10
N ALA A 25 -6.50 3.19 3.36
CA ALA A 25 -7.19 2.02 3.90
C ALA A 25 -7.43 2.14 5.41
N LYS A 26 -8.29 1.30 5.98
CA LYS A 26 -8.54 1.29 7.43
C LYS A 26 -7.40 0.67 8.22
N ASN A 27 -6.68 -0.26 7.62
CA ASN A 27 -5.58 -1.01 8.23
C ASN A 27 -4.64 -1.56 7.15
N VAL A 28 -3.47 -2.06 7.57
CA VAL A 28 -2.43 -2.56 6.67
C VAL A 28 -2.87 -3.78 5.84
N ASN A 29 -3.78 -4.61 6.37
CA ASN A 29 -4.29 -5.77 5.66
C ASN A 29 -5.16 -5.34 4.47
N GLU A 30 -6.08 -4.40 4.69
CA GLU A 30 -6.88 -3.80 3.62
C GLU A 30 -6.01 -3.08 2.58
N ALA A 31 -4.97 -2.37 3.00
CA ALA A 31 -4.02 -1.73 2.07
C ALA A 31 -3.28 -2.76 1.19
N THR A 32 -2.87 -3.89 1.77
CA THR A 32 -2.13 -4.95 1.07
C THR A 32 -3.04 -5.73 0.14
N MET A 33 -4.23 -6.13 0.62
CA MET A 33 -5.21 -6.87 -0.18
C MET A 33 -5.84 -6.01 -1.28
N GLY A 34 -5.98 -4.69 -1.08
CA GLY A 34 -6.46 -3.79 -2.13
C GLY A 34 -5.61 -3.84 -3.41
N LEU A 35 -4.34 -4.24 -3.29
CA LEU A 35 -3.44 -4.45 -4.41
C LEU A 35 -3.88 -5.59 -5.34
N GLU A 36 -4.63 -6.58 -4.84
CA GLU A 36 -5.15 -7.70 -5.64
C GLU A 36 -6.03 -7.21 -6.80
N GLY A 37 -6.68 -6.05 -6.64
CA GLY A 37 -7.46 -5.41 -7.70
C GLY A 37 -6.62 -4.74 -8.80
N VAL A 38 -5.32 -4.56 -8.58
CA VAL A 38 -4.38 -3.93 -9.53
C VAL A 38 -3.46 -4.99 -10.15
N ILE A 39 -2.98 -5.92 -9.32
CA ILE A 39 -1.99 -6.93 -9.70
C ILE A 39 -2.40 -8.29 -9.11
N SER A 40 -2.57 -9.28 -9.98
CA SER A 40 -2.84 -10.66 -9.57
C SER A 40 -1.64 -11.29 -8.85
N TRP A 41 -1.91 -12.27 -7.98
CA TRP A 41 -0.87 -13.01 -7.25
C TRP A 41 0.15 -13.73 -8.15
N ASN A 42 -0.25 -14.10 -9.38
CA ASN A 42 0.62 -14.75 -10.36
C ASN A 42 1.16 -13.74 -11.38
N THR A 43 2.09 -12.90 -10.94
CA THR A 43 2.68 -11.82 -11.74
C THR A 43 4.21 -11.83 -11.68
N GLN A 44 4.84 -10.93 -12.43
CA GLN A 44 6.30 -10.73 -12.42
C GLN A 44 6.77 -9.81 -11.29
N TYR A 45 5.87 -9.41 -10.39
CA TYR A 45 6.17 -8.58 -9.24
C TYR A 45 6.06 -9.38 -7.93
N ARG A 46 6.93 -9.07 -6.98
CA ARG A 46 6.86 -9.57 -5.61
C ARG A 46 6.50 -8.43 -4.67
N TRP A 47 5.69 -8.73 -3.66
CA TRP A 47 5.45 -7.81 -2.56
C TRP A 47 6.74 -7.61 -1.74
N THR A 48 6.99 -6.38 -1.31
CA THR A 48 8.20 -6.02 -0.56
C THR A 48 7.93 -5.31 0.76
N GLY A 49 6.67 -5.10 1.11
CA GLY A 49 6.26 -4.50 2.38
C GLY A 49 5.06 -3.57 2.22
N SER A 50 4.33 -3.41 3.31
CA SER A 50 3.24 -2.45 3.44
C SER A 50 3.39 -1.76 4.79
N GLY A 51 3.24 -0.44 4.84
CA GLY A 51 3.37 0.30 6.10
C GLY A 51 2.72 1.68 6.05
N PRO A 52 2.34 2.25 7.21
CA PRO A 52 1.74 3.57 7.25
C PRO A 52 2.75 4.64 6.81
N VAL A 53 2.25 5.68 6.14
CA VAL A 53 3.02 6.87 5.79
C VAL A 53 3.01 7.81 6.98
N TYR A 54 4.20 8.24 7.38
CA TYR A 54 4.39 9.23 8.43
C TYR A 54 4.74 10.60 7.82
N ARG A 55 4.13 11.66 8.34
CA ARG A 55 4.57 13.05 8.11
C ARG A 55 4.69 13.72 9.46
N ASN A 56 5.83 14.37 9.71
CA ASN A 56 6.12 15.02 10.99
C ASN A 56 5.96 14.07 12.20
N ASN A 57 6.38 12.81 12.05
CA ASN A 57 6.28 11.76 13.08
C ASN A 57 4.85 11.33 13.44
N GLU A 58 3.86 11.73 12.64
CA GLU A 58 2.45 11.35 12.80
C GLU A 58 1.97 10.54 11.59
N ILE A 59 1.08 9.57 11.82
CA ILE A 59 0.46 8.80 10.74
C ILE A 59 -0.48 9.72 9.97
N VAL A 60 -0.33 9.74 8.65
CA VAL A 60 -1.22 10.49 7.77
C VAL A 60 -2.59 9.81 7.75
N THR A 61 -3.64 10.55 8.13
CA THR A 61 -5.02 10.05 8.22
C THR A 61 -5.99 10.94 7.45
N ARG A 62 -7.17 10.39 7.12
CA ARG A 62 -8.30 11.14 6.56
C ARG A 62 -9.62 10.65 7.12
N GLU A 63 -10.62 11.54 7.17
CA GLU A 63 -12.00 11.16 7.40
C GLU A 63 -12.71 10.87 6.06
N VAL A 64 -13.40 9.74 6.02
CA VAL A 64 -14.26 9.33 4.91
C VAL A 64 -15.72 9.50 5.36
N PRO A 65 -16.53 10.31 4.65
CA PRO A 65 -17.97 10.43 4.90
C PRO A 65 -18.67 9.06 4.82
N ALA A 66 -19.72 8.89 5.61
CA ALA A 66 -20.57 7.70 5.60
C ALA A 66 -21.48 7.65 4.37
#